data_AF-A0A8T1HZP8-F1
#
_entry.id   AF-A0A8T1HZP8-F1
#
_cell.length_a   1.000
_cell.length_b   1.000
_cell.length_c   1.000
_cell.angle_alpha   90.00
_cell.angle_beta   90.00
_cell.angle_gamma   90.00
#
_symmetry.space_group_name_H-M   'P 1'
#
loop_
_entity.id
_entity.type
_entity.pdbx_description
1 polymer ?
#
loop_
_entity_poly.entity_id
_entity_poly.type
_entity_poly.pdbx_seq_one_letter_code
_entity_poly.pdbx_strand_id
1 'polypeptide(L)'
;MRRLSSRGGGKNFSLKSEEDVEELMQTLVAQIHAKLKNELNLREIFIPNSKAEARCSIFVSHNYAACPKLCIFMQPGEGMQPGMWSRTIHPKTGFQGSMIPYLKTAIQGGYGVVILNPSTNFCIVNGHRAKILHSSTPEAHVSYVWKNYVVPNAAQEISFIVHDNAGVLLKTFLSSLSGHEQQRVGGIAFIESAHQVSSGDSNALREMLREKAVNFEASTEPMFTVIGSSKARLGCTSLSVGRTSGEANNREWTVHSVQTSAFVFLQSIASGIEESLHAIRATFPNKLIVTVNRARLTGQPYNNPFAVVQCAGQKKETVGSHKHTMDPEWNQTFSFPVTSSEAKVVIVVKDRSFPMNTSLGQVVVTMSEVGLNRADRRWFALRDEKVATSHGNGEVELTLEWVHDTFVARSDSFIRGNRMPTLEAQQRPRNGTGDGENYCYLCKTTFVLHRRRYCRMCLRLVCTSCSDRLFLPGFSEPKREIEPPFVPDVSSVDDITNVPEMFQNMAAVDSPVNKKNGEGHHFDDFTYQEDGFIMRATHNPNQHH
;
A
#
# COMPACT_ATOMS: atom_id res chain seq x y z
N MET A 1 -44.55 -20.54 40.72
CA MET A 1 -44.93 -20.77 39.31
C MET A 1 -45.14 -19.41 38.63
N ARG A 2 -44.11 -18.88 37.94
CA ARG A 2 -44.21 -17.93 36.82
C ARG A 2 -42.80 -17.63 36.31
N ARG A 3 -42.64 -17.79 34.99
CA ARG A 3 -41.39 -17.75 34.22
C ARG A 3 -40.85 -16.32 34.08
N LEU A 4 -39.53 -16.16 34.24
CA LEU A 4 -38.79 -14.99 33.77
C LEU A 4 -38.26 -15.31 32.36
N SER A 5 -38.64 -14.46 31.40
CA SER A 5 -38.19 -14.48 30.01
C SER A 5 -36.93 -13.64 29.87
N SER A 6 -35.86 -14.26 29.37
CA SER A 6 -34.59 -13.63 29.02
C SER A 6 -34.68 -12.95 27.66
N ARG A 7 -34.62 -11.61 27.64
CA ARG A 7 -34.27 -10.82 26.44
C ARG A 7 -32.82 -10.38 26.57
N GLY A 8 -31.89 -11.21 26.10
CA GLY A 8 -30.52 -10.81 25.79
C GLY A 8 -30.47 -10.21 24.40
N GLY A 9 -30.53 -8.88 24.31
CA GLY A 9 -30.28 -8.16 23.07
C GLY A 9 -28.78 -8.03 22.84
N GLY A 10 -28.27 -8.64 21.76
CA GLY A 10 -26.92 -8.38 21.27
C GLY A 10 -26.75 -6.89 20.96
N LYS A 11 -25.77 -6.26 21.60
CA LYS A 11 -25.40 -4.88 21.31
C LYS A 11 -24.66 -4.85 19.98
N ASN A 12 -25.38 -4.51 18.91
CA ASN A 12 -24.78 -3.96 17.71
C ASN A 12 -24.02 -2.68 18.09
N PHE A 13 -22.70 -2.67 17.94
CA PHE A 13 -21.88 -1.47 18.04
C PHE A 13 -22.27 -0.54 16.89
N SER A 14 -23.14 0.42 17.19
CA SER A 14 -23.54 1.48 16.27
C SER A 14 -22.89 2.75 16.82
N LEU A 15 -21.92 3.31 16.10
CA LEU A 15 -21.47 4.68 16.30
C LEU A 15 -22.70 5.58 16.10
N LYS A 16 -23.28 6.10 17.19
CA LYS A 16 -24.59 6.78 17.17
C LYS A 16 -24.50 8.29 17.37
N SER A 17 -23.38 8.82 17.86
CA SER A 17 -23.17 10.26 18.04
C SER A 17 -21.90 10.75 17.33
N GLU A 18 -21.87 12.04 16.96
CA GLU A 18 -20.67 12.69 16.42
C GLU A 18 -19.52 12.73 17.44
N GLU A 19 -19.85 12.76 18.74
CA GLU A 19 -18.89 12.72 19.85
C GLU A 19 -18.12 11.39 19.90
N ASP A 20 -18.80 10.25 19.74
CA ASP A 20 -18.16 8.92 19.71
C ASP A 20 -17.13 8.82 18.55
N VAL A 21 -17.46 9.41 17.40
CA VAL A 21 -16.58 9.41 16.22
C VAL A 21 -15.35 10.28 16.48
N GLU A 22 -15.53 11.46 17.10
CA GLU A 22 -14.41 12.35 17.41
C GLU A 22 -13.48 11.77 18.48
N GLU A 23 -14.01 11.08 19.51
CA GLU A 23 -13.20 10.37 20.51
C GLU A 23 -12.40 9.22 19.87
N LEU A 24 -13.02 8.45 18.98
CA LEU A 24 -12.35 7.42 18.20
C LEU A 24 -11.23 8.02 17.34
N MET A 25 -11.49 9.15 16.68
CA MET A 25 -10.49 9.86 15.88
C MET A 25 -9.32 10.36 16.73
N GLN A 26 -9.57 10.90 17.92
CA GLN A 26 -8.50 11.33 18.84
C GLN A 26 -7.63 10.15 19.28
N THR A 27 -8.25 9.01 19.60
CA THR A 27 -7.52 7.78 19.95
C THR A 27 -6.66 7.29 18.78
N LEU A 28 -7.20 7.32 17.57
CA LEU A 28 -6.48 6.95 16.36
C LEU A 28 -5.29 7.88 16.07
N VAL A 29 -5.47 9.19 16.19
CA VAL A 29 -4.39 10.18 16.07
C VAL A 29 -3.27 9.86 17.07
N ALA A 30 -3.63 9.61 18.33
CA ALA A 30 -2.67 9.27 19.37
C ALA A 30 -1.87 8.00 19.03
N GLN A 31 -2.55 6.95 18.52
CA GLN A 31 -1.89 5.73 18.06
C GLN A 31 -0.96 5.97 16.87
N ILE A 32 -1.38 6.77 15.89
CA ILE A 32 -0.53 7.13 14.74
C ILE A 32 0.71 7.87 15.22
N HIS A 33 0.55 8.91 16.05
CA HIS A 33 1.68 9.67 16.60
C HIS A 33 2.60 8.79 17.46
N ALA A 34 2.07 7.82 18.21
CA ALA A 34 2.86 6.85 18.94
C ALA A 34 3.69 5.97 17.99
N LYS A 35 3.11 5.49 16.88
CA LYS A 35 3.84 4.75 15.84
C LYS A 35 4.90 5.61 15.14
N LEU A 36 4.60 6.88 14.85
CA LEU A 36 5.59 7.82 14.29
C LEU A 36 6.81 7.94 15.21
N LYS A 37 6.60 8.05 16.52
CA LYS A 37 7.68 8.19 17.50
C LYS A 37 8.41 6.88 17.76
N ASN A 38 7.69 5.80 18.03
CA ASN A 38 8.25 4.56 18.56
C ASN A 38 8.67 3.57 17.46
N GLU A 39 7.91 3.45 16.37
CA GLU A 39 8.26 2.54 15.26
C GLU A 39 9.16 3.21 14.23
N LEU A 40 8.88 4.47 13.89
CA LEU A 40 9.61 5.18 12.83
C LEU A 40 10.73 6.09 13.36
N ASN A 41 10.87 6.21 14.68
CA ASN A 41 11.84 7.09 15.31
C ASN A 41 11.75 8.51 14.72
N LEU A 42 10.55 9.08 14.63
CA LEU A 42 10.37 10.49 14.25
C LEU A 42 10.32 11.35 15.49
N ARG A 43 11.00 12.50 15.42
CA ARG A 43 10.97 13.53 16.46
C ARG A 43 9.80 14.47 16.21
N GLU A 44 8.96 14.63 17.23
CA GLU A 44 7.91 15.63 17.27
C GLU A 44 8.51 17.01 17.63
N ILE A 45 8.20 18.04 16.85
CA ILE A 45 8.61 19.42 17.09
C ILE A 45 7.35 20.28 17.21
N PHE A 46 7.26 21.04 18.30
CA PHE A 46 6.14 21.96 18.54
C PHE A 46 6.41 23.35 17.96
N ILE A 47 5.39 23.92 17.33
CA ILE A 47 5.38 25.29 16.80
C ILE A 47 4.37 26.09 17.63
N PRO A 48 4.77 27.23 18.23
CA PRO A 48 6.08 27.85 18.13
C PRO A 48 7.18 27.16 18.97
N ASN A 49 6.80 26.55 20.11
CA ASN A 49 7.70 25.76 20.97
C ASN A 49 6.89 24.91 21.96
N SER A 50 7.57 24.04 22.71
CA SER A 50 6.94 23.11 23.67
C SER A 50 6.34 23.78 24.91
N LYS A 51 6.63 25.05 25.20
CA LYS A 51 6.08 25.77 26.36
C LYS A 51 4.80 26.55 26.03
N ALA A 52 4.51 26.76 24.75
CA ALA A 52 3.32 27.50 24.33
C ALA A 52 2.05 26.68 24.60
N GLU A 53 1.04 27.33 25.19
CA GLU A 53 -0.30 26.74 25.36
C GLU A 53 -0.98 26.52 24.00
N ALA A 54 -0.83 27.50 23.10
CA ALA A 54 -1.31 27.43 21.72
C ALA A 54 -0.21 26.93 20.78
N ARG A 55 -0.28 25.65 20.39
CA ARG A 55 0.75 25.00 19.56
C ARG A 55 0.19 23.97 18.58
N CYS A 56 0.95 23.73 17.52
CA CYS A 56 0.78 22.56 16.64
C CYS A 56 2.09 21.77 16.60
N SER A 57 2.09 20.59 15.98
CA SER A 57 3.30 19.79 15.81
C SER A 57 3.60 19.46 14.35
N ILE A 58 4.89 19.32 14.07
CA ILE A 58 5.45 18.68 12.88
C ILE A 58 6.27 17.47 13.32
N PHE A 59 6.53 16.53 12.41
CA PHE A 59 7.37 15.37 12.69
C PHE A 59 8.53 15.31 11.71
N VAL A 60 9.73 15.02 12.22
CA VAL A 60 10.94 14.93 11.40
C VAL A 60 11.75 13.68 11.72
N SER A 61 12.45 13.10 10.74
CA SER A 61 13.38 12.01 11.01
C SER A 61 14.63 12.51 11.72
N HIS A 62 15.29 11.67 12.53
CA HIS A 62 16.50 12.06 13.26
C HIS A 62 17.62 12.60 12.36
N ASN A 63 17.75 12.05 11.15
CA ASN A 63 18.79 12.43 10.19
C ASN A 63 18.40 13.60 9.27
N TYR A 64 17.19 14.18 9.38
CA TYR A 64 16.68 15.13 8.37
C TYR A 64 17.61 16.34 8.14
N ALA A 65 18.28 16.83 9.20
CA ALA A 65 19.14 18.01 9.10
C ALA A 65 20.42 17.77 8.28
N ALA A 66 20.98 16.56 8.36
CA ALA A 66 22.20 16.16 7.66
C ALA A 66 21.93 15.35 6.37
N CYS A 67 20.67 15.02 6.10
CA CYS A 67 20.32 14.18 4.97
C CYS A 67 20.39 14.97 3.65
N PRO A 68 21.08 14.47 2.61
CA PRO A 68 21.16 15.16 1.32
C PRO A 68 19.84 15.16 0.55
N LYS A 69 18.94 14.21 0.87
CA LYS A 69 17.64 14.03 0.21
C LYS A 69 16.52 14.12 1.24
N LEU A 70 15.59 15.05 1.06
CA LEU A 70 14.41 15.19 1.92
C LEU A 70 13.14 14.81 1.16
N CYS A 71 12.20 14.19 1.88
CA CYS A 71 10.84 13.98 1.43
C CYS A 71 9.88 14.68 2.40
N ILE A 72 9.17 15.68 1.88
CA ILE A 72 8.21 16.50 2.61
C ILE A 72 6.80 15.99 2.33
N PHE A 73 6.05 15.68 3.39
CA PHE A 73 4.67 15.20 3.32
C PHE A 73 3.70 16.32 3.70
N MET A 74 2.71 16.58 2.84
CA MET A 74 1.76 17.68 3.01
C MET A 74 0.31 17.23 2.81
N GLN A 75 -0.53 17.61 3.77
CA GLN A 75 -1.97 17.40 3.76
C GLN A 75 -2.69 18.52 4.55
N PRO A 76 -3.38 19.49 3.90
CA PRO A 76 -4.32 20.41 4.51
C PRO A 76 -5.75 19.85 4.48
N GLY A 77 -6.47 20.06 5.57
CA GLY A 77 -7.88 19.70 5.68
C GLY A 77 -8.34 19.90 7.11
N GLU A 78 -9.58 20.32 7.27
CA GLU A 78 -10.13 20.52 8.61
C GLU A 78 -10.05 19.23 9.43
N GLY A 79 -9.59 19.34 10.68
CA GLY A 79 -9.41 18.20 11.59
C GLY A 79 -8.26 17.25 11.23
N MET A 80 -7.44 17.56 10.23
CA MET A 80 -6.33 16.69 9.83
C MET A 80 -5.09 16.90 10.68
N GLN A 81 -4.50 15.79 11.13
CA GLN A 81 -3.35 15.76 12.02
C GLN A 81 -2.12 15.17 11.30
N PRO A 82 -0.89 15.44 11.80
CA PRO A 82 0.33 14.90 11.21
C PRO A 82 0.27 13.37 11.09
N GLY A 83 0.70 12.83 9.95
CA GLY A 83 0.70 11.37 9.75
C GLY A 83 -0.64 10.80 9.27
N MET A 84 -1.63 11.65 8.94
CA MET A 84 -2.91 11.25 8.38
C MET A 84 -3.15 11.82 6.98
N TRP A 85 -3.68 11.01 6.08
CA TRP A 85 -4.20 11.38 4.76
C TRP A 85 -5.70 11.64 4.74
N SER A 86 -6.46 10.94 5.59
CA SER A 86 -7.94 11.00 5.64
C SER A 86 -8.44 10.77 7.07
N ARG A 87 -9.70 11.15 7.32
CA ARG A 87 -10.48 10.91 8.55
C ARG A 87 -11.48 9.76 8.40
N THR A 88 -11.62 9.20 7.20
CA THR A 88 -12.61 8.16 6.93
C THR A 88 -12.19 6.84 7.56
N ILE A 89 -13.12 6.21 8.27
CA ILE A 89 -12.98 4.87 8.81
C ILE A 89 -13.93 3.97 8.03
N HIS A 90 -13.38 2.98 7.32
CA HIS A 90 -14.20 2.08 6.52
C HIS A 90 -14.78 0.97 7.42
N PRO A 91 -16.09 0.71 7.40
CA PRO A 91 -16.71 -0.27 8.30
C PRO A 91 -16.15 -1.68 8.20
N LYS A 92 -15.64 -2.08 7.03
CA LYS A 92 -15.12 -3.44 6.80
C LYS A 92 -13.60 -3.57 6.93
N THR A 93 -12.86 -2.49 6.66
CA THR A 93 -11.39 -2.54 6.54
C THR A 93 -10.70 -1.62 7.55
N GLY A 94 -11.46 -1.00 8.45
CA GLY A 94 -10.98 -0.07 9.44
C GLY A 94 -10.40 1.20 8.82
N PHE A 95 -9.53 1.85 9.60
CA PHE A 95 -8.85 3.06 9.18
C PHE A 95 -7.65 2.74 8.28
N GLN A 96 -7.61 3.36 7.10
CA GLN A 96 -6.52 3.19 6.13
C GLN A 96 -5.80 4.51 5.82
N GLY A 97 -6.31 5.66 6.28
CA GLY A 97 -5.77 6.99 5.99
C GLY A 97 -4.47 7.36 6.69
N SER A 98 -3.55 6.42 6.99
CA SER A 98 -2.26 6.71 7.63
C SER A 98 -1.15 6.98 6.63
N MET A 99 -0.26 7.93 6.93
CA MET A 99 0.98 8.16 6.17
C MET A 99 2.06 7.10 6.41
N ILE A 100 1.93 6.27 7.45
CA ILE A 100 2.99 5.33 7.90
C ILE A 100 3.59 4.48 6.77
N PRO A 101 2.81 3.88 5.84
CA PRO A 101 3.40 3.11 4.74
C PRO A 101 4.37 3.94 3.90
N TYR A 102 3.96 5.15 3.51
CA TYR A 102 4.81 6.08 2.75
C TYR A 102 6.06 6.48 3.51
N LEU A 103 5.93 6.76 4.81
CA LEU A 103 7.06 7.13 5.66
C LEU A 103 8.07 5.99 5.79
N LYS A 104 7.60 4.74 5.93
CA LYS A 104 8.46 3.54 5.92
C LYS A 104 9.24 3.46 4.60
N THR A 105 8.57 3.63 3.45
CA THR A 105 9.24 3.61 2.14
C THR A 105 10.23 4.75 1.97
N ALA A 106 9.91 5.96 2.43
CA ALA A 106 10.83 7.11 2.37
C ALA A 106 12.11 6.86 3.20
N ILE A 107 11.95 6.40 4.45
CA ILE A 107 13.09 6.10 5.33
C ILE A 107 13.95 4.97 4.74
N GLN A 108 13.32 3.89 4.24
CA GLN A 108 14.02 2.79 3.56
C GLN A 108 14.72 3.24 2.26
N GLY A 109 14.15 4.22 1.55
CA GLY A 109 14.74 4.86 0.38
C GLY A 109 15.88 5.84 0.69
N GLY A 110 16.23 6.01 1.97
CA GLY A 110 17.30 6.89 2.43
C GLY A 110 16.94 8.37 2.45
N TYR A 111 15.65 8.72 2.44
CA TYR A 111 15.20 10.09 2.60
C TYR A 111 15.21 10.49 4.09
N GLY A 112 15.60 11.73 4.36
CA GLY A 112 15.15 12.41 5.57
C GLY A 112 13.68 12.82 5.38
N VAL A 113 12.89 12.74 6.44
CA VAL A 113 11.44 12.91 6.37
C VAL A 113 11.03 14.16 7.14
N VAL A 114 10.11 14.93 6.57
CA VAL A 114 9.46 16.07 7.24
C VAL A 114 7.95 15.98 6.98
N ILE A 115 7.14 15.89 8.04
CA ILE A 115 5.68 15.87 7.99
C ILE A 115 5.17 17.22 8.47
N LEU A 116 4.49 17.95 7.59
CA LEU A 116 3.90 19.25 7.90
C LEU A 116 2.48 19.07 8.47
N ASN A 117 2.00 20.12 9.14
CA ASN A 117 0.64 20.21 9.66
C ASN A 117 0.01 21.57 9.31
N PRO A 118 -0.22 21.84 8.02
CA PRO A 118 -0.77 23.12 7.61
C PRO A 118 -2.22 23.34 8.10
N SER A 119 -2.90 22.27 8.54
CA SER A 119 -4.29 22.26 8.98
C SER A 119 -4.52 22.80 10.39
N THR A 120 -3.53 22.71 11.28
CA THR A 120 -3.70 23.08 12.69
C THR A 120 -3.27 24.52 12.92
N ASN A 121 -4.23 25.44 12.78
CA ASN A 121 -3.98 26.88 12.86
C ASN A 121 -4.54 27.58 14.11
N PHE A 122 -5.40 26.89 14.84
CA PHE A 122 -6.04 27.37 16.05
C PHE A 122 -6.11 26.26 17.09
N CYS A 123 -6.24 26.64 18.36
CA CYS A 123 -6.50 25.73 19.48
C CYS A 123 -7.43 26.42 20.48
N ILE A 124 -8.05 25.63 21.36
CA ILE A 124 -8.84 26.17 22.48
C ILE A 124 -7.92 26.28 23.70
N VAL A 125 -7.73 27.50 24.20
CA VAL A 125 -6.93 27.80 25.40
C VAL A 125 -7.85 28.52 26.38
N ASN A 126 -8.02 27.96 27.57
CA ASN A 126 -8.92 28.50 28.61
C ASN A 126 -10.35 28.80 28.09
N GLY A 127 -10.88 27.94 27.21
CA GLY A 127 -12.21 28.11 26.60
C GLY A 127 -12.26 29.09 25.42
N HIS A 128 -11.16 29.75 25.07
CA HIS A 128 -11.10 30.72 23.98
C HIS A 128 -10.31 30.19 22.79
N ARG A 129 -10.78 30.50 21.56
CA ARG A 129 -10.09 30.14 20.33
C ARG A 129 -8.86 31.05 20.14
N ALA A 130 -7.67 30.48 20.27
CA ALA A 130 -6.39 31.16 20.08
C ALA A 130 -5.76 30.77 18.74
N LYS A 131 -5.21 31.76 18.02
CA LYS A 131 -4.37 31.51 16.83
C LYS A 131 -3.02 30.97 17.27
N ILE A 132 -2.50 29.97 16.56
CA ILE A 132 -1.19 29.41 16.84
C ILE A 132 -0.13 30.31 16.19
N LEU A 133 0.82 30.79 16.99
CA LEU A 133 1.92 31.61 16.48
C LEU A 133 2.74 30.81 15.45
N HIS A 134 3.06 31.45 14.32
CA HIS A 134 3.75 30.84 13.17
C HIS A 134 2.97 29.74 12.42
N SER A 135 1.75 29.44 12.83
CA SER A 135 0.84 28.51 12.14
C SER A 135 -0.56 29.12 12.02
N SER A 136 -0.72 30.45 12.06
CA SER A 136 -2.05 31.08 12.10
C SER A 136 -2.87 30.93 10.81
N THR A 137 -2.20 30.58 9.71
CA THR A 137 -2.81 30.14 8.44
C THR A 137 -1.98 28.99 7.86
N PRO A 138 -2.52 28.19 6.94
CA PRO A 138 -1.77 27.14 6.25
C PRO A 138 -0.49 27.65 5.57
N GLU A 139 -0.56 28.80 4.91
CA GLU A 139 0.58 29.43 4.23
C GLU A 139 1.66 29.86 5.23
N ALA A 140 1.25 30.47 6.35
CA ALA A 140 2.17 30.86 7.42
C ALA A 140 2.90 29.64 8.00
N HIS A 141 2.20 28.52 8.19
CA HIS A 141 2.78 27.26 8.65
C HIS A 141 3.85 26.77 7.69
N VAL A 142 3.53 26.61 6.39
CA VAL A 142 4.48 26.09 5.39
C VAL A 142 5.69 27.02 5.28
N SER A 143 5.48 28.34 5.22
CA SER A 143 6.57 29.31 5.14
C SER A 143 7.48 29.27 6.36
N TYR A 144 6.92 29.15 7.57
CA TYR A 144 7.70 29.07 8.80
C TYR A 144 8.49 27.76 8.88
N VAL A 145 7.85 26.61 8.58
CA VAL A 145 8.51 25.31 8.60
C VAL A 145 9.67 25.28 7.59
N TRP A 146 9.43 25.77 6.38
CA TRP A 146 10.46 25.85 5.36
C TRP A 146 11.67 26.67 5.82
N LYS A 147 11.45 27.91 6.26
CA LYS A 147 12.53 28.83 6.62
C LYS A 147 13.35 28.36 7.83
N ASN A 148 12.71 27.77 8.83
CA ASN A 148 13.36 27.44 10.11
C ASN A 148 13.84 25.99 10.20
N TYR A 149 13.21 25.06 9.48
CA TYR A 149 13.48 23.64 9.59
C TYR A 149 13.87 22.96 8.29
N VAL A 150 13.78 23.62 7.12
CA VAL A 150 14.20 23.00 5.85
C VAL A 150 15.39 23.74 5.24
N VAL A 151 15.30 25.06 5.11
CA VAL A 151 16.35 25.91 4.52
C VAL A 151 17.72 25.72 5.17
N PRO A 152 17.85 25.69 6.52
CA PRO A 152 19.16 25.60 7.18
C PRO A 152 19.86 24.24 7.03
N ASN A 153 19.17 23.22 6.52
CA ASN A 153 19.67 21.84 6.48
C ASN A 153 20.45 21.54 5.20
N ALA A 154 21.23 20.45 5.22
CA ALA A 154 22.16 20.04 4.16
C ALA A 154 21.49 19.56 2.86
N ALA A 155 20.18 19.38 2.84
CA ALA A 155 19.46 18.75 1.75
C ALA A 155 19.56 19.53 0.43
N GLN A 156 20.04 18.89 -0.63
CA GLN A 156 20.12 19.49 -1.97
C GLN A 156 19.00 19.03 -2.89
N GLU A 157 18.34 17.92 -2.52
CA GLU A 157 17.21 17.36 -3.26
C GLU A 157 16.03 17.24 -2.30
N ILE A 158 15.01 18.08 -2.50
CA ILE A 158 13.82 18.16 -1.67
C ILE A 158 12.62 17.77 -2.50
N SER A 159 12.07 16.60 -2.18
CA SER A 159 10.92 16.03 -2.85
C SER A 159 9.66 16.20 -2.01
N PHE A 160 8.51 16.26 -2.68
CA PHE A 160 7.21 16.46 -2.03
C PHE A 160 6.25 15.32 -2.37
N ILE A 161 5.53 14.83 -1.37
CA ILE A 161 4.37 13.95 -1.54
C ILE A 161 3.15 14.66 -0.95
N VAL A 162 2.19 14.95 -1.81
CA VAL A 162 1.18 15.99 -1.58
C VAL A 162 -0.20 15.48 -1.96
N HIS A 163 -1.12 15.45 -0.98
CA HIS A 163 -2.44 14.87 -1.16
C HIS A 163 -3.54 15.94 -1.29
N ASP A 164 -4.42 15.77 -2.27
CA ASP A 164 -5.65 16.55 -2.43
C ASP A 164 -5.40 18.08 -2.52
N ASN A 165 -6.16 18.87 -1.75
CA ASN A 165 -6.05 20.33 -1.66
C ASN A 165 -4.66 20.82 -1.21
N ALA A 166 -3.79 19.94 -0.68
CA ALA A 166 -2.39 20.25 -0.40
C ALA A 166 -1.66 20.81 -1.61
N GLY A 167 -2.03 20.38 -2.82
CA GLY A 167 -1.35 20.87 -4.00
C GLY A 167 -1.63 22.33 -4.31
N VAL A 168 -2.79 22.87 -3.94
CA VAL A 168 -3.07 24.31 -4.07
C VAL A 168 -2.12 25.08 -3.15
N LEU A 169 -1.99 24.64 -1.90
CA LEU A 169 -1.10 25.23 -0.92
C LEU A 169 0.38 25.11 -1.35
N LEU A 170 0.80 23.94 -1.84
CA LEU A 170 2.16 23.74 -2.35
C LEU A 170 2.43 24.65 -3.55
N LYS A 171 1.52 24.74 -4.52
CA LYS A 171 1.68 25.61 -5.70
C LYS A 171 1.92 27.07 -5.28
N THR A 172 1.09 27.58 -4.39
CA THR A 172 1.23 28.95 -3.85
C THR A 172 2.54 29.13 -3.09
N PHE A 173 2.98 28.10 -2.36
CA PHE A 173 4.27 28.14 -1.68
C PHE A 173 5.45 28.14 -2.66
N LEU A 174 5.43 27.29 -3.69
CA LEU A 174 6.48 27.20 -4.70
C LEU A 174 6.67 28.53 -5.46
N SER A 175 5.60 29.29 -5.68
CA SER A 175 5.69 30.61 -6.32
C SER A 175 6.41 31.66 -5.46
N SER A 176 6.50 31.43 -4.14
CA SER A 176 7.18 32.31 -3.19
C SER A 176 8.67 31.98 -2.99
N LEU A 177 9.15 30.87 -3.55
CA LEU A 177 10.55 30.44 -3.41
C LEU A 177 11.50 31.31 -4.23
N SER A 178 12.68 31.60 -3.67
CA SER A 178 13.79 32.22 -4.41
C SER A 178 14.39 31.24 -5.43
N GLY A 179 15.13 31.75 -6.42
CA GLY A 179 15.73 30.92 -7.48
C GLY A 179 16.64 29.80 -6.95
N HIS A 180 17.44 30.07 -5.91
CA HIS A 180 18.28 29.05 -5.28
C HIS A 180 17.46 27.97 -4.56
N GLU A 181 16.35 28.35 -3.92
CA GLU A 181 15.47 27.39 -3.26
C GLU A 181 14.70 26.53 -4.27
N GLN A 182 14.28 27.11 -5.41
CA GLN A 182 13.64 26.39 -6.50
C GLN A 182 14.55 25.30 -7.09
N GLN A 183 15.87 25.52 -7.13
CA GLN A 183 16.85 24.54 -7.59
C GLN A 183 16.91 23.30 -6.68
N ARG A 184 16.69 23.47 -5.38
CA ARG A 184 16.67 22.36 -4.40
C ARG A 184 15.44 21.46 -4.53
N VAL A 185 14.39 21.89 -5.25
CA VAL A 185 13.20 21.05 -5.47
C VAL A 185 13.56 19.91 -6.43
N GLY A 186 13.53 18.67 -5.93
CA GLY A 186 13.89 17.46 -6.67
C GLY A 186 12.75 16.91 -7.51
N GLY A 187 11.64 16.54 -6.86
CA GLY A 187 10.44 16.01 -7.51
C GLY A 187 9.18 16.22 -6.68
N ILE A 188 8.03 16.29 -7.34
CA ILE A 188 6.73 16.52 -6.70
C ILE A 188 5.76 15.43 -7.15
N ALA A 189 5.33 14.58 -6.22
CA ALA A 189 4.28 13.61 -6.43
C ALA A 189 2.97 14.12 -5.81
N PHE A 190 2.08 14.59 -6.66
CA PHE A 190 0.70 14.91 -6.31
C PHE A 190 -0.17 13.66 -6.35
N ILE A 191 -1.08 13.55 -5.38
CA ILE A 191 -2.07 12.49 -5.30
C ILE A 191 -3.44 13.16 -5.18
N GLU A 192 -4.31 12.97 -6.17
CA GLU A 192 -5.65 13.56 -6.24
C GLU A 192 -5.67 15.10 -6.16
N SER A 193 -4.63 15.78 -6.67
CA SER A 193 -4.49 17.21 -6.41
C SER A 193 -5.49 18.08 -7.17
N ALA A 194 -6.01 19.08 -6.47
CA ALA A 194 -6.95 20.07 -7.00
C ALA A 194 -6.31 21.38 -7.51
N HIS A 195 -4.97 21.48 -7.54
CA HIS A 195 -4.29 22.71 -7.99
C HIS A 195 -4.64 23.04 -9.45
N GLN A 196 -4.51 24.30 -9.83
CA GLN A 196 -4.69 24.71 -11.23
C GLN A 196 -3.66 25.74 -11.60
N VAL A 197 -3.09 25.63 -12.80
CA VAL A 197 -2.25 26.69 -13.35
C VAL A 197 -3.14 27.84 -13.85
N SER A 198 -2.70 29.06 -13.60
CA SER A 198 -3.38 30.29 -14.00
C SER A 198 -2.44 31.20 -14.80
N SER A 199 -2.98 32.18 -15.51
CA SER A 199 -2.22 33.13 -16.33
C SER A 199 -1.19 33.94 -15.52
N GLY A 200 -1.46 34.19 -14.23
CA GLY A 200 -0.59 34.92 -13.31
C GLY A 200 0.59 34.11 -12.75
N ASP A 201 0.66 32.80 -13.01
CA ASP A 201 1.79 31.98 -12.57
C ASP A 201 3.08 32.31 -13.33
N SER A 202 4.19 32.37 -12.61
CA SER A 202 5.51 32.61 -13.20
C SER A 202 5.92 31.47 -14.15
N ASN A 203 6.75 31.80 -15.15
CA ASN A 203 7.27 30.79 -16.08
C ASN A 203 8.09 29.72 -15.34
N ALA A 204 8.89 30.12 -14.35
CA ALA A 204 9.68 29.19 -13.54
C ALA A 204 8.81 28.18 -12.77
N LEU A 205 7.67 28.61 -12.20
CA LEU A 205 6.72 27.70 -11.55
C LEU A 205 6.12 26.72 -12.55
N ARG A 206 5.69 27.21 -13.71
CA ARG A 206 5.09 26.36 -14.77
C ARG A 206 6.09 25.34 -15.30
N GLU A 207 7.34 25.73 -15.47
CA GLU A 207 8.44 24.84 -15.87
C GLU A 207 8.71 23.79 -14.79
N MET A 208 8.82 24.20 -13.53
CA MET A 208 8.98 23.27 -12.40
C MET A 208 7.86 22.24 -12.34
N LEU A 209 6.59 22.64 -12.45
CA LEU A 209 5.45 21.71 -12.46
C LEU A 209 5.50 20.77 -13.66
N ARG A 210 5.89 21.27 -14.84
CA ARG A 210 5.96 20.48 -16.07
C ARG A 210 7.05 19.42 -16.01
N GLU A 211 8.21 19.76 -15.46
CA GLU A 211 9.42 18.94 -15.53
C GLU A 211 9.65 18.08 -14.30
N LYS A 212 9.18 18.51 -13.13
CA LYS A 212 9.47 17.87 -11.85
C LYS A 212 8.25 17.29 -11.16
N ALA A 213 7.04 17.49 -11.69
CA ALA A 213 5.82 17.03 -11.03
C ALA A 213 5.03 15.97 -11.83
N VAL A 214 4.43 15.05 -11.09
CA VAL A 214 3.41 14.11 -11.56
C VAL A 214 2.20 14.18 -10.65
N ASN A 215 1.00 14.06 -11.22
CA ASN A 215 -0.23 13.87 -10.48
C ASN A 215 -0.79 12.48 -10.74
N PHE A 216 -1.18 11.78 -9.69
CA PHE A 216 -1.93 10.53 -9.76
C PHE A 216 -3.39 10.82 -9.42
N GLU A 217 -4.32 10.47 -10.30
CA GLU A 217 -5.76 10.68 -10.06
C GLU A 217 -6.60 9.48 -10.52
N ALA A 218 -7.68 9.20 -9.78
CA ALA A 218 -8.65 8.19 -10.18
C ALA A 218 -9.43 8.69 -11.40
N SER A 219 -9.34 7.97 -12.52
CA SER A 219 -9.99 8.31 -13.78
C SER A 219 -10.56 7.08 -14.49
N THR A 220 -11.58 7.26 -15.32
CA THR A 220 -12.14 6.21 -16.18
C THR A 220 -11.16 5.76 -17.26
N GLU A 221 -10.11 6.56 -17.50
CA GLU A 221 -9.04 6.23 -18.41
C GLU A 221 -8.27 4.97 -17.94
N PRO A 222 -7.70 4.17 -18.87
CA PRO A 222 -6.87 3.04 -18.51
C PRO A 222 -5.73 3.45 -17.59
N MET A 223 -5.29 2.53 -16.73
CA MET A 223 -4.29 2.85 -15.72
C MET A 223 -2.99 3.37 -16.35
N PHE A 224 -2.44 4.41 -15.72
CA PHE A 224 -1.22 5.11 -16.05
C PHE A 224 -1.15 5.69 -17.48
N THR A 225 -2.31 5.85 -18.13
CA THR A 225 -2.40 6.73 -19.29
C THR A 225 -2.33 8.18 -18.84
N VAL A 226 -1.77 9.04 -19.71
CA VAL A 226 -1.72 10.47 -19.47
C VAL A 226 -3.09 11.08 -19.74
N ILE A 227 -3.64 11.78 -18.75
CA ILE A 227 -4.93 12.46 -18.86
C ILE A 227 -4.68 13.87 -19.41
N GLY A 228 -4.95 14.06 -20.71
CA GLY A 228 -4.64 15.31 -21.41
C GLY A 228 -5.32 16.55 -20.83
N SER A 229 -6.60 16.44 -20.44
CA SER A 229 -7.38 17.55 -19.85
C SER A 229 -6.82 17.97 -18.49
N SER A 230 -6.48 17.02 -17.63
CA SER A 230 -5.84 17.30 -16.34
C SER A 230 -4.42 17.84 -16.54
N LYS A 231 -3.64 17.32 -17.48
CA LYS A 231 -2.31 17.87 -17.79
C LYS A 231 -2.38 19.36 -18.16
N ALA A 232 -3.36 19.75 -18.97
CA ALA A 232 -3.57 21.15 -19.34
C ALA A 232 -3.99 22.02 -18.14
N ARG A 233 -4.88 21.52 -17.27
CA ARG A 233 -5.39 22.24 -16.10
C ARG A 233 -4.38 22.36 -14.94
N LEU A 234 -3.65 21.29 -14.67
CA LEU A 234 -2.71 21.17 -13.55
C LEU A 234 -1.32 21.72 -13.92
N GLY A 235 -0.95 21.71 -15.21
CA GLY A 235 0.37 22.12 -15.68
C GLY A 235 1.48 21.08 -15.44
N CYS A 236 1.15 19.91 -14.91
CA CYS A 236 2.03 18.77 -14.71
C CYS A 236 1.48 17.51 -15.39
N THR A 237 2.30 16.47 -15.56
CA THR A 237 1.80 15.20 -16.11
C THR A 237 0.81 14.55 -15.15
N SER A 238 -0.40 14.25 -15.61
CA SER A 238 -1.41 13.57 -14.80
C SER A 238 -1.64 12.15 -15.31
N LEU A 239 -1.54 11.16 -14.43
CA LEU A 239 -1.67 9.75 -14.71
C LEU A 239 -2.95 9.20 -14.08
N SER A 240 -3.73 8.47 -14.89
CA SER A 240 -4.87 7.70 -14.37
C SER A 240 -4.38 6.59 -13.44
N VAL A 241 -5.10 6.31 -12.36
CA VAL A 241 -4.89 5.10 -11.55
C VAL A 241 -6.02 4.09 -11.73
N GLY A 242 -6.93 4.35 -12.69
CA GLY A 242 -8.21 3.65 -12.81
C GLY A 242 -9.20 4.09 -11.71
N ARG A 243 -10.47 3.72 -11.86
CA ARG A 243 -11.49 3.84 -10.81
C ARG A 243 -12.22 2.51 -10.69
N THR A 244 -12.56 2.15 -9.46
CA THR A 244 -13.49 1.05 -9.22
C THR A 244 -14.92 1.59 -9.24
N SER A 245 -15.88 0.78 -9.67
CA SER A 245 -17.29 1.17 -9.86
C SER A 245 -18.05 1.59 -8.58
N GLY A 246 -17.38 1.68 -7.43
CA GLY A 246 -17.93 2.25 -6.19
C GLY A 246 -17.45 3.69 -5.97
N GLU A 247 -18.30 4.66 -6.28
CA GLU A 247 -17.96 6.10 -6.38
C GLU A 247 -17.43 6.76 -5.09
N ALA A 248 -17.82 6.28 -3.90
CA ALA A 248 -17.49 6.96 -2.63
C ALA A 248 -16.02 6.79 -2.19
N ASN A 249 -15.31 5.85 -2.81
CA ASN A 249 -14.07 5.29 -2.29
C ASN A 249 -12.99 5.24 -3.38
N ASN A 250 -12.78 6.32 -4.14
CA ASN A 250 -11.69 6.36 -5.13
C ASN A 250 -10.49 7.19 -4.68
N ARG A 251 -10.69 8.32 -3.98
CA ARG A 251 -9.59 9.22 -3.57
C ARG A 251 -8.62 8.59 -2.58
N GLU A 252 -9.13 7.96 -1.52
CA GLU A 252 -8.26 7.31 -0.51
C GLU A 252 -7.51 6.12 -1.11
N TRP A 253 -8.11 5.49 -2.11
CA TRP A 253 -7.56 4.34 -2.80
C TRP A 253 -6.39 4.72 -3.68
N THR A 254 -6.49 5.87 -4.35
CA THR A 254 -5.39 6.43 -5.11
C THR A 254 -4.13 6.55 -4.25
N VAL A 255 -4.24 7.02 -3.00
CA VAL A 255 -3.11 7.10 -2.06
C VAL A 255 -2.47 5.73 -1.84
N HIS A 256 -3.24 4.67 -1.61
CA HIS A 256 -2.67 3.33 -1.40
C HIS A 256 -2.03 2.76 -2.66
N SER A 257 -2.72 2.87 -3.79
CA SER A 257 -2.34 2.22 -5.04
C SER A 257 -1.06 2.78 -5.66
N VAL A 258 -0.74 4.06 -5.41
CA VAL A 258 0.38 4.75 -6.08
C VAL A 258 1.62 4.93 -5.23
N GLN A 259 1.67 4.39 -4.02
CA GLN A 259 2.82 4.53 -3.13
C GLN A 259 4.14 4.18 -3.83
N THR A 260 4.22 2.99 -4.43
CA THR A 260 5.42 2.55 -5.16
C THR A 260 5.71 3.45 -6.35
N SER A 261 4.68 3.81 -7.12
CA SER A 261 4.81 4.68 -8.31
C SER A 261 5.32 6.07 -7.96
N ALA A 262 4.86 6.66 -6.85
CA ALA A 262 5.30 7.95 -6.37
C ALA A 262 6.80 7.94 -6.02
N PHE A 263 7.29 6.92 -5.31
CA PHE A 263 8.73 6.84 -5.00
C PHE A 263 9.58 6.48 -6.22
N VAL A 264 9.10 5.62 -7.11
CA VAL A 264 9.79 5.36 -8.39
C VAL A 264 9.93 6.63 -9.22
N PHE A 265 8.87 7.44 -9.27
CA PHE A 265 8.91 8.77 -9.89
C PHE A 265 9.97 9.66 -9.23
N LEU A 266 9.91 9.85 -7.91
CA LEU A 266 10.84 10.73 -7.19
C LEU A 266 12.31 10.30 -7.36
N GLN A 267 12.58 9.00 -7.50
CA GLN A 267 13.93 8.47 -7.71
C GLN A 267 14.44 8.62 -9.15
N SER A 268 13.54 8.76 -10.13
CA SER A 268 13.88 8.75 -11.56
C SER A 268 13.75 10.12 -12.22
N ILE A 269 13.02 11.06 -11.62
CA ILE A 269 12.74 12.38 -12.21
C ILE A 269 13.99 13.22 -12.49
N ALA A 270 15.08 13.01 -11.76
CA ALA A 270 16.37 13.63 -12.05
C ALA A 270 16.93 13.26 -13.44
N SER A 271 16.47 12.16 -14.04
CA SER A 271 16.81 11.74 -15.42
C SER A 271 15.85 12.31 -16.47
N GLY A 272 14.82 13.07 -16.06
CA GLY A 272 13.81 13.66 -16.94
C GLY A 272 12.43 13.00 -16.82
N ILE A 273 11.40 13.73 -17.25
CA ILE A 273 10.00 13.32 -17.11
C ILE A 273 9.71 12.03 -17.89
N GLU A 274 10.20 11.89 -19.11
CA GLU A 274 9.93 10.71 -19.95
C GLU A 274 10.53 9.43 -19.36
N GLU A 275 11.77 9.49 -18.88
CA GLU A 275 12.44 8.39 -18.19
C GLU A 275 11.72 8.01 -16.90
N SER A 276 11.21 9.00 -16.16
CA SER A 276 10.43 8.73 -14.95
C SER A 276 9.10 8.04 -15.26
N LEU A 277 8.41 8.44 -16.33
CA LEU A 277 7.18 7.78 -16.78
C LEU A 277 7.46 6.35 -17.25
N HIS A 278 8.59 6.12 -17.92
CA HIS A 278 9.03 4.77 -18.28
C HIS A 278 9.31 3.93 -17.03
N ALA A 279 9.98 4.49 -16.02
CA ALA A 279 10.25 3.80 -14.75
C ALA A 279 8.96 3.44 -14.00
N ILE A 280 7.96 4.32 -13.97
CA ILE A 280 6.64 4.05 -13.39
C ILE A 280 5.95 2.86 -14.09
N ARG A 281 6.19 2.62 -15.38
CA ARG A 281 5.64 1.42 -16.05
C ARG A 281 6.11 0.11 -15.44
N ALA A 282 7.28 0.10 -14.81
CA ALA A 282 7.77 -1.07 -14.09
C ALA A 282 6.99 -1.35 -12.80
N THR A 283 6.13 -0.45 -12.33
CA THR A 283 5.26 -0.67 -11.16
C THR A 283 3.88 -1.18 -11.57
N PHE A 284 3.62 -1.36 -12.87
CA PHE A 284 2.34 -1.85 -13.36
C PHE A 284 2.08 -3.25 -12.82
N PRO A 285 0.87 -3.52 -12.31
CA PRO A 285 0.55 -4.85 -11.90
C PRO A 285 0.60 -5.79 -13.09
N ASN A 286 1.13 -6.98 -12.85
CA ASN A 286 1.34 -8.00 -13.87
C ASN A 286 0.83 -9.37 -13.40
N LYS A 287 0.23 -9.43 -12.20
CA LYS A 287 -0.25 -10.67 -11.59
C LYS A 287 -1.58 -10.41 -10.91
N LEU A 288 -2.61 -11.11 -11.37
CA LEU A 288 -3.89 -11.21 -10.67
C LEU A 288 -3.81 -12.35 -9.67
N ILE A 289 -4.18 -12.07 -8.42
CA ILE A 289 -4.43 -13.06 -7.37
C ILE A 289 -5.95 -13.15 -7.18
N VAL A 290 -6.48 -14.37 -7.23
CA VAL A 290 -7.91 -14.66 -7.08
C VAL A 290 -8.09 -15.66 -5.94
N THR A 291 -8.72 -15.24 -4.85
CA THR A 291 -9.17 -16.15 -3.79
C THR A 291 -10.66 -16.39 -3.95
N VAL A 292 -11.03 -17.65 -4.17
CA VAL A 292 -12.42 -18.10 -4.11
C VAL A 292 -12.71 -18.48 -2.66
N ASN A 293 -13.41 -17.60 -1.93
CA ASN A 293 -13.63 -17.79 -0.50
C ASN A 293 -14.74 -18.81 -0.25
N ARG A 294 -15.98 -18.45 -0.63
CA ARG A 294 -17.19 -19.25 -0.40
C ARG A 294 -18.33 -18.84 -1.33
N ALA A 295 -19.40 -19.61 -1.37
CA ALA A 295 -20.63 -19.25 -2.07
C ALA A 295 -21.87 -19.38 -1.18
N ARG A 296 -22.96 -18.72 -1.59
CA ARG A 296 -24.32 -18.93 -1.10
C ARG A 296 -25.18 -19.25 -2.31
N LEU A 297 -25.50 -20.52 -2.47
CA LEU A 297 -26.21 -21.04 -3.62
C LEU A 297 -27.72 -20.99 -3.36
N THR A 298 -28.52 -21.11 -4.42
CA THR A 298 -29.99 -21.12 -4.34
C THR A 298 -30.58 -22.39 -4.95
N GLY A 299 -31.71 -22.88 -4.42
CA GLY A 299 -32.34 -24.12 -4.88
C GLY A 299 -32.18 -25.27 -3.88
N GLN A 300 -31.73 -26.43 -4.36
CA GLN A 300 -31.51 -27.64 -3.55
C GLN A 300 -30.01 -27.80 -3.23
N PRO A 301 -29.64 -28.43 -2.09
CA PRO A 301 -28.24 -28.61 -1.76
C PRO A 301 -27.48 -29.41 -2.82
N TYR A 302 -26.25 -28.97 -3.08
CA TYR A 302 -25.40 -29.49 -4.14
C TYR A 302 -24.41 -30.50 -3.56
N ASN A 303 -24.09 -31.55 -4.32
CA ASN A 303 -23.31 -32.67 -3.79
C ASN A 303 -21.82 -32.38 -3.68
N ASN A 304 -21.27 -31.71 -4.69
CA ASN A 304 -19.86 -31.40 -4.77
C ASN A 304 -19.60 -30.12 -5.56
N PRO A 305 -20.05 -28.97 -5.03
CA PRO A 305 -19.82 -27.69 -5.68
C PRO A 305 -18.33 -27.31 -5.66
N PHE A 306 -17.85 -26.79 -6.79
CA PHE A 306 -16.49 -26.29 -6.99
C PHE A 306 -16.50 -25.09 -7.94
N ALA A 307 -15.46 -24.27 -7.87
CA ALA A 307 -15.30 -23.10 -8.74
C ALA A 307 -14.17 -23.31 -9.75
N VAL A 308 -14.36 -22.79 -10.94
CA VAL A 308 -13.39 -22.80 -12.04
C VAL A 308 -13.03 -21.35 -12.34
N VAL A 309 -11.77 -21.00 -12.17
CA VAL A 309 -11.23 -19.67 -12.48
C VAL A 309 -10.48 -19.72 -13.81
N GLN A 310 -10.90 -18.87 -14.74
CA GLN A 310 -10.31 -18.73 -16.08
C GLN A 310 -9.81 -17.31 -16.27
N CYS A 311 -8.53 -17.15 -16.55
CA CYS A 311 -7.93 -15.86 -16.84
C CYS A 311 -6.63 -16.04 -17.65
N ALA A 312 -6.37 -15.13 -18.59
CA ALA A 312 -5.17 -15.13 -19.44
C ALA A 312 -4.87 -16.50 -20.09
N GLY A 313 -5.91 -17.20 -20.58
CA GLY A 313 -5.79 -18.52 -21.20
C GLY A 313 -5.48 -19.67 -20.24
N GLN A 314 -5.34 -19.40 -18.94
CA GLN A 314 -5.18 -20.44 -17.92
C GLN A 314 -6.52 -20.76 -17.26
N LYS A 315 -6.70 -22.04 -16.91
CA LYS A 315 -7.87 -22.54 -16.17
C LYS A 315 -7.40 -23.26 -14.92
N LYS A 316 -7.92 -22.88 -13.76
CA LYS A 316 -7.63 -23.49 -12.45
C LYS A 316 -8.94 -23.76 -11.73
N GLU A 317 -9.00 -24.81 -10.92
CA GLU A 317 -10.24 -25.25 -10.26
C GLU A 317 -10.00 -25.42 -8.76
N THR A 318 -11.00 -25.07 -7.95
CA THR A 318 -10.96 -25.38 -6.52
C THR A 318 -11.15 -26.87 -6.30
N VAL A 319 -10.61 -27.38 -5.19
CA VAL A 319 -11.08 -28.65 -4.63
C VAL A 319 -12.58 -28.53 -4.37
N GLY A 320 -13.34 -29.54 -4.75
CA GLY A 320 -14.79 -29.55 -4.55
C GLY A 320 -15.16 -29.74 -3.08
N SER A 321 -16.29 -29.15 -2.68
CA SER A 321 -16.85 -29.36 -1.35
C SER A 321 -17.62 -30.68 -1.35
N HIS A 322 -16.99 -31.79 -0.93
CA HIS A 322 -17.57 -33.15 -0.88
C HIS A 322 -18.76 -33.32 0.12
N LYS A 323 -19.50 -32.24 0.39
CA LYS A 323 -20.63 -32.15 1.31
C LYS A 323 -21.85 -31.71 0.53
N HIS A 324 -23.01 -32.31 0.86
CA HIS A 324 -24.32 -31.85 0.39
C HIS A 324 -24.62 -30.47 1.02
N THR A 325 -24.38 -29.37 0.30
CA THR A 325 -24.38 -28.01 0.88
C THR A 325 -24.87 -26.95 -0.11
N MET A 326 -25.41 -25.87 0.46
CA MET A 326 -25.72 -24.61 -0.24
C MET A 326 -24.68 -23.52 0.03
N ASP A 327 -23.84 -23.72 1.04
CA ASP A 327 -22.86 -22.76 1.51
C ASP A 327 -21.45 -23.37 1.46
N PRO A 328 -20.91 -23.67 0.26
CA PRO A 328 -19.57 -24.23 0.17
C PRO A 328 -18.52 -23.18 0.52
N GLU A 329 -17.50 -23.60 1.25
CA GLU A 329 -16.33 -22.78 1.58
C GLU A 329 -15.08 -23.46 1.01
N TRP A 330 -14.33 -22.73 0.19
CA TRP A 330 -13.14 -23.24 -0.47
C TRP A 330 -11.85 -22.57 0.02
N ASN A 331 -11.90 -21.24 0.26
CA ASN A 331 -10.76 -20.41 0.67
C ASN A 331 -9.47 -20.70 -0.14
N GLN A 332 -9.61 -20.92 -1.44
CA GLN A 332 -8.52 -21.33 -2.33
C GLN A 332 -8.05 -20.17 -3.20
N THR A 333 -6.73 -19.99 -3.26
CA THR A 333 -6.08 -18.86 -3.95
C THR A 333 -5.34 -19.32 -5.19
N PHE A 334 -5.56 -18.60 -6.29
CA PHE A 334 -4.91 -18.81 -7.57
C PHE A 334 -4.21 -17.53 -8.02
N SER A 335 -3.17 -17.66 -8.85
CA SER A 335 -2.52 -16.52 -9.50
C SER A 335 -2.43 -16.67 -11.00
N PHE A 336 -2.53 -15.55 -11.71
CA PHE A 336 -2.56 -15.48 -13.17
C PHE A 336 -1.68 -14.31 -13.65
N PRO A 337 -0.83 -14.49 -14.69
CA PRO A 337 -0.06 -13.41 -15.28
C PRO A 337 -0.99 -12.52 -16.11
N VAL A 338 -1.26 -11.31 -15.64
CA VAL A 338 -2.21 -10.38 -16.27
C VAL A 338 -1.64 -8.98 -16.25
N THR A 339 -1.41 -8.42 -17.43
CA THR A 339 -0.84 -7.06 -17.61
C THR A 339 -1.82 -6.07 -18.24
N SER A 340 -2.89 -6.55 -18.88
CA SER A 340 -3.87 -5.71 -19.56
C SER A 340 -5.07 -5.43 -18.66
N SER A 341 -5.46 -4.16 -18.55
CA SER A 341 -6.69 -3.74 -17.89
C SER A 341 -7.97 -4.18 -18.62
N GLU A 342 -7.86 -4.56 -19.89
CA GLU A 342 -8.98 -5.07 -20.69
C GLU A 342 -9.18 -6.58 -20.53
N ALA A 343 -8.22 -7.27 -19.89
CA ALA A 343 -8.35 -8.69 -19.62
C ALA A 343 -9.57 -8.95 -18.72
N LYS A 344 -10.15 -10.16 -18.86
CA LYS A 344 -11.27 -10.61 -18.05
C LYS A 344 -10.87 -11.81 -17.22
N VAL A 345 -11.35 -11.87 -15.98
CA VAL A 345 -11.36 -13.07 -15.16
C VAL A 345 -12.78 -13.61 -15.12
N VAL A 346 -12.92 -14.89 -15.43
CA VAL A 346 -14.21 -15.60 -15.43
C VAL A 346 -14.17 -16.65 -14.34
N ILE A 347 -15.12 -16.59 -13.41
CA ILE A 347 -15.28 -17.56 -12.33
C ILE A 347 -16.59 -18.29 -12.59
N VAL A 348 -16.54 -19.60 -12.78
CA VAL A 348 -17.72 -20.43 -13.01
C VAL A 348 -17.90 -21.38 -11.84
N VAL A 349 -19.05 -21.34 -11.18
CA VAL A 349 -19.40 -22.29 -10.12
C VAL A 349 -20.14 -23.47 -10.72
N LYS A 350 -19.71 -24.69 -10.40
CA LYS A 350 -20.28 -25.94 -10.94
C LYS A 350 -20.53 -26.92 -9.81
N ASP A 351 -21.48 -27.82 -10.01
CA ASP A 351 -21.66 -29.01 -9.19
C ASP A 351 -21.10 -30.23 -9.92
N ARG A 352 -20.25 -31.00 -9.25
CA ARG A 352 -19.67 -32.21 -9.84
C ARG A 352 -20.69 -33.34 -9.80
N SER A 353 -21.32 -33.55 -10.95
CA SER A 353 -22.26 -34.64 -11.25
C SER A 353 -21.70 -35.56 -12.34
N PHE A 354 -21.98 -36.86 -12.24
CA PHE A 354 -21.66 -37.83 -13.28
C PHE A 354 -22.89 -38.01 -14.19
N PRO A 355 -22.77 -38.01 -15.54
CA PRO A 355 -21.55 -38.03 -16.35
C PRO A 355 -21.00 -36.63 -16.73
N MET A 356 -21.75 -35.55 -16.50
CA MET A 356 -21.30 -34.18 -16.78
C MET A 356 -21.62 -33.25 -15.60
N ASN A 357 -20.70 -32.31 -15.35
CA ASN A 357 -20.87 -31.29 -14.31
C ASN A 357 -21.98 -30.31 -14.69
N THR A 358 -22.79 -29.93 -13.71
CA THR A 358 -23.86 -28.93 -13.89
C THR A 358 -23.30 -27.54 -13.58
N SER A 359 -23.53 -26.56 -14.46
CA SER A 359 -23.18 -25.17 -14.16
C SER A 359 -24.23 -24.52 -13.27
N LEU A 360 -23.76 -23.82 -12.23
CA LEU A 360 -24.59 -23.04 -11.32
C LEU A 360 -24.56 -21.54 -11.68
N GLY A 361 -23.68 -21.14 -12.60
CA GLY A 361 -23.54 -19.77 -13.07
C GLY A 361 -22.11 -19.26 -13.02
N GLN A 362 -21.92 -18.04 -13.50
CA GLN A 362 -20.62 -17.41 -13.66
C GLN A 362 -20.57 -15.97 -13.16
N VAL A 363 -19.36 -15.51 -12.89
CA VAL A 363 -18.98 -14.12 -12.67
C VAL A 363 -17.93 -13.76 -13.69
N VAL A 364 -18.10 -12.62 -14.36
CA VAL A 364 -17.10 -12.05 -15.27
C VAL A 364 -16.69 -10.70 -14.70
N VAL A 365 -15.40 -10.52 -14.41
CA VAL A 365 -14.85 -9.25 -13.92
C VAL A 365 -13.80 -8.77 -14.90
N THR A 366 -13.91 -7.51 -15.32
CA THR A 366 -12.89 -6.86 -16.14
C THR A 366 -11.76 -6.35 -15.25
N MET A 367 -10.50 -6.47 -15.66
CA MET A 367 -9.37 -6.03 -14.85
C MET A 367 -9.38 -4.54 -14.51
N SER A 368 -10.00 -3.71 -15.35
CA SER A 368 -10.25 -2.29 -15.05
C SER A 368 -11.11 -2.06 -13.81
N GLU A 369 -11.90 -3.06 -13.40
CA GLU A 369 -12.72 -3.03 -12.18
C GLU A 369 -11.94 -3.49 -10.94
N VAL A 370 -10.79 -4.15 -11.13
CA VAL A 370 -9.92 -4.63 -10.05
C VAL A 370 -8.93 -3.53 -9.70
N GLY A 371 -9.01 -3.03 -8.46
CA GLY A 371 -8.13 -1.97 -7.98
C GLY A 371 -6.65 -2.37 -7.96
N LEU A 372 -5.78 -1.39 -8.17
CA LEU A 372 -4.32 -1.53 -8.15
C LEU A 372 -3.78 -1.82 -6.74
N ASN A 373 -2.95 -2.87 -6.62
CA ASN A 373 -2.26 -3.27 -5.39
C ASN A 373 -3.22 -3.34 -4.17
N ARG A 374 -4.45 -3.79 -4.41
CA ARG A 374 -5.50 -3.87 -3.41
C ARG A 374 -6.31 -5.15 -3.54
N ALA A 375 -6.50 -5.83 -2.42
CA ALA A 375 -7.47 -6.90 -2.30
C ALA A 375 -8.90 -6.31 -2.23
N ASP A 376 -9.73 -6.64 -3.21
CA ASP A 376 -11.18 -6.38 -3.21
C ASP A 376 -11.92 -7.66 -2.84
N ARG A 377 -12.46 -7.72 -1.61
CA ARG A 377 -13.29 -8.81 -1.12
C ARG A 377 -14.76 -8.42 -1.13
N ARG A 378 -15.57 -9.08 -1.95
CA ARG A 378 -17.02 -8.84 -2.02
C ARG A 378 -17.79 -10.03 -2.58
N TRP A 379 -19.11 -9.98 -2.39
CA TRP A 379 -20.05 -10.91 -2.99
C TRP A 379 -20.34 -10.51 -4.43
N PHE A 380 -20.36 -11.50 -5.32
CA PHE A 380 -20.70 -11.37 -6.73
C PHE A 380 -21.89 -12.28 -7.03
N ALA A 381 -22.98 -11.70 -7.53
CA ALA A 381 -24.13 -12.49 -7.98
C ALA A 381 -23.74 -13.33 -9.21
N LEU A 382 -24.08 -14.62 -9.18
CA LEU A 382 -23.90 -15.51 -10.32
C LEU A 382 -24.87 -15.14 -11.44
N ARG A 383 -24.38 -15.15 -12.67
CA ARG A 383 -25.13 -14.94 -13.91
C ARG A 383 -25.16 -16.22 -14.74
N ASP A 384 -26.17 -16.38 -15.57
CA ASP A 384 -26.21 -17.50 -16.51
C ASP A 384 -25.02 -17.44 -17.49
N GLU A 385 -24.48 -18.60 -17.87
CA GLU A 385 -23.32 -18.68 -18.77
C GLU A 385 -23.64 -18.22 -20.20
N LYS A 386 -24.86 -18.51 -20.68
CA LYS A 386 -25.30 -18.22 -22.05
C LYS A 386 -25.95 -16.84 -22.14
N VAL A 387 -26.68 -16.45 -21.11
CA VAL A 387 -27.44 -15.19 -21.06
C VAL A 387 -26.96 -14.37 -19.86
N ALA A 388 -25.96 -13.52 -20.08
CA ALA A 388 -25.31 -12.73 -19.01
C ALA A 388 -26.26 -11.82 -18.21
N THR A 389 -27.42 -11.46 -18.77
CA THR A 389 -28.46 -10.68 -18.08
C THR A 389 -29.35 -11.52 -17.15
N SER A 390 -29.38 -12.84 -17.35
CA SER A 390 -30.15 -13.77 -16.52
C SER A 390 -29.40 -14.09 -15.22
N HIS A 391 -30.16 -14.30 -14.15
CA HIS A 391 -29.63 -14.75 -12.88
C HIS A 391 -29.15 -16.20 -12.95
N GLY A 392 -28.02 -16.48 -12.31
CA GLY A 392 -27.58 -17.83 -11.97
C GLY A 392 -28.02 -18.23 -10.57
N ASN A 393 -27.45 -19.30 -10.04
CA ASN A 393 -27.89 -19.93 -8.81
C ASN A 393 -27.11 -19.44 -7.58
N GLY A 394 -27.32 -18.17 -7.21
CA GLY A 394 -26.81 -17.59 -5.97
C GLY A 394 -25.67 -16.59 -6.17
N GLU A 395 -24.77 -16.51 -5.18
CA GLU A 395 -23.65 -15.56 -5.15
C GLU A 395 -22.36 -16.22 -4.65
N VAL A 396 -21.21 -15.67 -5.07
CA VAL A 396 -19.87 -16.13 -4.67
C VAL A 396 -19.07 -14.97 -4.09
N GLU A 397 -18.42 -15.20 -2.95
CA GLU A 397 -17.51 -14.24 -2.32
C GLU A 397 -16.09 -14.44 -2.86
N LEU A 398 -15.58 -13.43 -3.57
CA LEU A 398 -14.25 -13.45 -4.16
C LEU A 398 -13.38 -12.39 -3.51
N THR A 399 -12.08 -12.67 -3.40
CA THR A 399 -11.04 -11.67 -3.14
C THR A 399 -10.15 -11.55 -4.37
N LEU A 400 -10.16 -10.39 -5.00
CA LEU A 400 -9.39 -10.10 -6.21
C LEU A 400 -8.30 -9.08 -5.89
N GLU A 401 -7.05 -9.37 -6.24
CA GLU A 401 -5.93 -8.46 -6.01
C GLU A 401 -5.04 -8.39 -7.25
N TRP A 402 -4.85 -7.19 -7.81
CA TRP A 402 -3.98 -7.00 -8.97
C TRP A 402 -2.68 -6.33 -8.54
N VAL A 403 -1.62 -7.14 -8.48
CA VAL A 403 -0.31 -6.74 -7.93
C VAL A 403 0.78 -6.74 -8.96
N HIS A 404 1.82 -5.96 -8.68
CA HIS A 404 3.10 -6.10 -9.37
C HIS A 404 3.96 -7.22 -8.74
N ASP A 405 4.33 -8.21 -9.54
CA ASP A 405 5.21 -9.32 -9.18
C ASP A 405 6.47 -9.30 -10.07
N THR A 406 7.62 -9.06 -9.45
CA THR A 406 8.90 -8.97 -10.16
C THR A 406 9.35 -10.29 -10.81
N PHE A 407 8.85 -11.45 -10.37
CA PHE A 407 9.16 -12.73 -10.99
C PHE A 407 8.38 -12.92 -12.30
N VAL A 408 7.11 -12.53 -12.34
CA VAL A 408 6.29 -12.58 -13.56
C VAL A 408 6.88 -11.66 -14.65
N ALA A 409 7.39 -10.48 -14.27
CA ALA A 409 8.05 -9.56 -15.18
C ALA A 409 9.29 -10.17 -15.87
N ARG A 410 10.05 -11.03 -15.18
CA ARG A 410 11.21 -11.72 -15.75
C ARG A 410 10.85 -12.76 -16.77
N SER A 411 9.82 -13.57 -16.50
CA SER A 411 9.35 -14.58 -17.43
C SER A 411 8.84 -13.97 -18.73
N ASP A 412 8.09 -12.86 -18.67
CA ASP A 412 7.59 -12.19 -19.88
C ASP A 412 8.73 -11.57 -20.71
N SER A 413 9.73 -10.97 -20.05
CA SER A 413 10.92 -10.40 -20.71
C SER A 413 11.77 -11.48 -21.42
N PHE A 414 11.92 -12.66 -20.81
CA PHE A 414 12.64 -13.80 -21.40
C PHE A 414 11.89 -14.39 -22.61
N ILE A 415 10.55 -14.43 -22.55
CA ILE A 415 9.71 -14.96 -23.63
C ILE A 415 9.62 -13.97 -24.81
N ARG A 416 9.48 -12.67 -24.55
CA ARG A 416 9.42 -11.63 -25.61
C ARG A 416 10.76 -11.39 -26.30
N GLY A 417 11.88 -11.55 -25.59
CA GLY A 417 13.22 -11.49 -26.18
C GLY A 417 13.45 -12.49 -27.33
N ASN A 418 12.62 -13.53 -27.42
CA ASN A 418 12.67 -14.53 -28.49
C ASN A 418 11.58 -14.39 -29.58
N ARG A 419 10.68 -13.39 -29.52
CA ARG A 419 9.51 -13.36 -30.42
C ARG A 419 9.13 -12.04 -31.11
N MET A 420 9.84 -10.93 -30.95
CA MET A 420 9.59 -9.74 -31.80
C MET A 420 10.85 -8.93 -32.10
N PRO A 421 11.28 -8.83 -33.38
CA PRO A 421 12.04 -7.67 -33.82
C PRO A 421 11.08 -6.49 -33.97
N THR A 422 11.27 -5.44 -33.18
CA THR A 422 10.54 -4.17 -33.35
C THR A 422 11.01 -3.46 -34.62
N LEU A 423 10.08 -2.77 -35.29
CA LEU A 423 10.26 -2.02 -36.54
C LEU A 423 11.30 -0.88 -36.49
N GLU A 424 11.84 -0.56 -35.31
CA GLU A 424 12.96 0.38 -35.15
C GLU A 424 14.33 -0.22 -35.53
N ALA A 425 14.42 -1.53 -35.72
CA ALA A 425 15.67 -2.22 -36.09
C ALA A 425 16.09 -2.04 -37.56
N GLN A 426 15.28 -1.37 -38.40
CA GLN A 426 15.53 -1.23 -39.85
C GLN A 426 16.06 0.15 -40.29
N GLN A 427 16.29 1.11 -39.39
CA GLN A 427 16.73 2.47 -39.78
C GLN A 427 18.07 2.93 -39.16
N ARG A 428 18.89 2.03 -38.63
CA ARG A 428 20.28 2.37 -38.28
C ARG A 428 21.24 1.86 -39.34
N PRO A 429 22.14 2.70 -39.89
CA PRO A 429 23.20 2.23 -40.78
C PRO A 429 24.06 1.24 -39.98
N ARG A 430 24.25 0.04 -40.53
CA ARG A 430 25.23 -0.92 -40.02
C ARG A 430 26.62 -0.33 -40.19
N ASN A 431 27.16 0.27 -39.13
CA ASN A 431 28.59 0.53 -38.99
C ASN A 431 28.99 0.33 -37.52
N GLY A 432 29.88 -0.65 -37.30
CA GLY A 432 30.91 -0.65 -36.26
C GLY A 432 30.48 -0.78 -34.79
N THR A 433 30.78 -1.95 -34.20
CA THR A 433 31.08 -2.20 -32.77
C THR A 433 30.02 -1.78 -31.74
N GLY A 434 29.18 -2.73 -31.34
CA GLY A 434 28.28 -2.59 -30.21
C GLY A 434 29.03 -2.57 -28.88
N ASP A 435 29.18 -1.38 -28.31
CA ASP A 435 29.64 -1.18 -26.94
C ASP A 435 28.43 -0.93 -26.04
N GLY A 436 27.82 -2.03 -25.58
CA GLY A 436 26.78 -2.01 -24.57
C GLY A 436 27.42 -1.94 -23.18
N GLU A 437 27.14 -0.85 -22.46
CA GLU A 437 27.62 -0.53 -21.10
C GLU A 437 27.93 -1.75 -20.22
N ASN A 438 29.21 -2.09 -20.12
CA ASN A 438 29.68 -3.33 -19.53
C ASN A 438 30.06 -3.15 -18.04
N TYR A 439 29.27 -2.37 -17.28
CA TYR A 439 29.56 -2.01 -15.88
C TYR A 439 28.34 -2.18 -14.97
N CYS A 440 28.58 -2.44 -13.69
CA CYS A 440 27.54 -2.53 -12.67
C CYS A 440 26.92 -1.15 -12.42
N TYR A 441 25.60 -1.02 -12.53
CA TYR A 441 24.86 0.23 -12.29
C TYR A 441 25.13 0.84 -10.91
N LEU A 442 25.29 0.00 -9.88
CA LEU A 442 25.44 0.43 -8.48
C LEU A 442 26.89 0.75 -8.10
N CYS A 443 27.82 -0.16 -8.36
CA CYS A 443 29.23 0.01 -7.96
C CYS A 443 30.15 0.48 -9.09
N LYS A 444 29.61 0.69 -10.29
CA LYS A 444 30.32 1.12 -11.51
C LYS A 444 31.47 0.22 -11.95
N THR A 445 31.64 -0.95 -11.35
CA THR A 445 32.69 -1.92 -11.70
C THR A 445 32.40 -2.59 -13.03
N THR A 446 33.38 -2.62 -13.92
CA THR A 446 33.32 -3.28 -15.23
C THR A 446 33.30 -4.80 -15.10
N PHE A 447 32.45 -5.48 -15.87
CA PHE A 447 32.34 -6.94 -15.84
C PHE A 447 33.45 -7.59 -16.67
N VAL A 448 34.38 -8.27 -16.01
CA VAL A 448 35.44 -9.04 -16.67
C VAL A 448 35.11 -10.54 -16.69
N LEU A 449 34.57 -11.11 -15.59
CA LEU A 449 34.32 -12.56 -15.43
C LEU A 449 33.10 -12.93 -14.54
N HIS A 450 32.34 -11.97 -14.01
CA HIS A 450 31.21 -12.26 -13.12
C HIS A 450 29.90 -12.46 -13.90
N ARG A 451 29.09 -13.45 -13.50
CA ARG A 451 27.74 -13.63 -14.04
C ARG A 451 26.97 -12.31 -13.93
N ARG A 452 26.56 -11.79 -15.09
CA ARG A 452 25.74 -10.58 -15.19
C ARG A 452 24.41 -10.84 -14.49
N ARG A 453 23.99 -9.91 -13.63
CA ARG A 453 22.66 -9.90 -13.03
C ARG A 453 21.98 -8.59 -13.38
N TYR A 454 20.65 -8.59 -13.33
CA TYR A 454 19.85 -7.41 -13.58
C TYR A 454 19.10 -7.05 -12.32
N CYS A 455 19.04 -5.75 -12.00
CA CYS A 455 18.29 -5.24 -10.86
C CYS A 455 16.83 -5.70 -10.95
N ARG A 456 16.27 -6.19 -9.83
CA ARG A 456 14.91 -6.74 -9.78
C ARG A 456 13.81 -5.69 -9.97
N MET A 457 14.14 -4.40 -9.81
CA MET A 457 13.21 -3.27 -9.89
C MET A 457 13.35 -2.46 -11.18
N CYS A 458 14.57 -2.18 -11.63
CA CYS A 458 14.83 -1.27 -12.76
C CYS A 458 15.56 -1.92 -13.94
N LEU A 459 15.82 -3.23 -13.89
CA LEU A 459 16.45 -4.01 -14.96
C LEU A 459 17.84 -3.55 -15.43
N ARG A 460 18.49 -2.60 -14.74
CA ARG A 460 19.87 -2.20 -15.02
C ARG A 460 20.86 -3.30 -14.61
N LEU A 461 21.97 -3.45 -15.33
CA LEU A 461 23.01 -4.44 -15.01
C LEU A 461 23.58 -4.18 -13.61
N VAL A 462 23.69 -5.20 -12.77
CA VAL A 462 24.31 -5.15 -11.44
C VAL A 462 25.21 -6.36 -11.22
N CYS A 463 26.25 -6.22 -10.41
CA CYS A 463 27.10 -7.34 -10.01
C CYS A 463 26.39 -8.21 -8.98
N THR A 464 26.86 -9.45 -8.78
CA THR A 464 26.26 -10.40 -7.84
C THR A 464 26.24 -9.84 -6.41
N SER A 465 27.34 -9.22 -5.96
CA SER A 465 27.40 -8.58 -4.63
C SER A 465 26.43 -7.42 -4.46
N CYS A 466 26.20 -6.63 -5.52
CA CYS A 466 25.22 -5.54 -5.49
C CYS A 466 23.78 -6.07 -5.60
N SER A 467 23.53 -7.17 -6.31
CA SER A 467 22.20 -7.78 -6.41
C SER A 467 21.73 -8.35 -5.07
N ASP A 468 22.66 -8.91 -4.30
CA ASP A 468 22.35 -9.56 -3.01
C ASP A 468 22.24 -8.54 -1.86
N ARG A 469 22.46 -7.25 -2.14
CA ARG A 469 22.23 -6.14 -1.20
C ARG A 469 20.96 -5.35 -1.50
N LEU A 470 20.28 -5.65 -2.62
CA LEU A 470 19.03 -5.01 -3.04
C LEU A 470 17.78 -5.63 -2.37
N PHE A 471 17.94 -6.34 -1.25
CA PHE A 471 16.81 -6.86 -0.49
C PHE A 471 16.20 -5.74 0.35
N LEU A 472 15.05 -5.22 -0.10
CA LEU A 472 14.13 -4.48 0.76
C LEU A 472 13.46 -5.49 1.71
N PRO A 473 13.54 -5.32 3.04
CA PRO A 473 12.78 -6.16 3.96
C PRO A 473 11.29 -5.84 3.78
N GLY A 474 10.52 -6.81 3.26
CA GLY A 474 9.07 -6.65 3.02
C GLY A 474 8.53 -7.31 1.75
N PHE A 475 9.39 -7.74 0.82
CA PHE A 475 8.97 -8.38 -0.42
C PHE A 475 9.52 -9.81 -0.56
N SER A 476 8.72 -10.75 -0.03
CA SER A 476 8.71 -12.22 -0.16
C SER A 476 9.96 -13.01 0.24
N GLU A 477 9.88 -13.65 1.41
CA GLU A 477 10.02 -15.11 1.43
C GLU A 477 8.60 -15.70 1.61
N PRO A 478 8.22 -16.78 0.91
CA PRO A 478 7.17 -17.64 1.44
C PRO A 478 7.68 -18.19 2.76
N LYS A 479 7.18 -17.66 3.88
CA LYS A 479 7.31 -18.39 5.14
C LYS A 479 6.66 -19.75 4.86
N ARG A 480 7.45 -20.83 4.91
CA ARG A 480 6.85 -22.14 5.19
C ARG A 480 6.01 -21.91 6.45
N GLU A 481 4.72 -22.24 6.38
CA GLU A 481 3.95 -22.46 7.59
C GLU A 481 4.70 -23.54 8.36
N ILE A 482 5.48 -23.11 9.35
CA ILE A 482 6.02 -24.01 10.36
C ILE A 482 4.87 -24.13 11.34
N GLU A 483 4.28 -25.31 11.44
CA GLU A 483 3.31 -25.61 12.48
C GLU A 483 3.93 -25.20 13.83
N PRO A 484 3.23 -24.42 14.65
CA PRO A 484 3.75 -24.06 15.96
C PRO A 484 4.07 -25.36 16.72
N PRO A 485 5.24 -25.47 17.36
CA PRO A 485 5.66 -26.70 18.05
C PRO A 485 4.73 -27.05 19.23
N PHE A 486 3.82 -26.14 19.60
CA PHE A 486 2.86 -26.31 20.66
C PHE A 486 1.53 -25.65 20.30
N VAL A 487 0.45 -26.42 20.36
CA VAL A 487 -0.94 -25.96 20.30
C VAL A 487 -1.56 -26.31 21.66
N PRO A 488 -1.93 -25.34 22.51
CA PRO A 488 -2.53 -25.63 23.80
C PRO A 488 -3.91 -26.25 23.63
N ASP A 489 -4.16 -27.36 24.32
CA ASP A 489 -5.48 -27.98 24.43
C ASP A 489 -6.21 -27.39 25.65
N VAL A 490 -7.35 -26.73 25.42
CA VAL A 490 -8.10 -26.04 26.47
C VAL A 490 -9.42 -26.78 26.66
N SER A 491 -9.45 -27.73 27.60
CA SER A 491 -10.62 -28.59 27.85
C SER A 491 -11.24 -28.43 29.23
N SER A 492 -10.70 -27.58 30.11
CA SER A 492 -11.19 -27.36 31.47
C SER A 492 -11.55 -25.89 31.72
N VAL A 493 -12.63 -25.68 32.47
CA VAL A 493 -13.07 -24.37 32.98
C VAL A 493 -12.11 -23.78 34.02
N ASP A 494 -11.10 -24.51 34.47
CA ASP A 494 -10.11 -24.02 35.42
C ASP A 494 -8.89 -23.32 34.75
N ASP A 495 -8.75 -23.40 33.43
CA ASP A 495 -7.64 -22.78 32.66
C ASP A 495 -7.83 -21.28 32.35
N ILE A 496 -8.93 -20.68 32.81
CA ILE A 496 -9.31 -19.26 32.57
C ILE A 496 -8.96 -18.32 33.74
N THR A 497 -8.28 -18.82 34.78
CA THR A 497 -7.94 -18.05 35.99
C THR A 497 -6.99 -16.87 35.74
N ASN A 498 -6.26 -16.86 34.63
CA ASN A 498 -5.37 -15.76 34.22
C ASN A 498 -5.92 -14.90 33.07
N VAL A 499 -7.17 -15.11 32.66
CA VAL A 499 -7.82 -14.38 31.58
C VAL A 499 -8.77 -13.34 32.19
N PRO A 500 -8.54 -12.02 32.00
CA PRO A 500 -9.44 -10.98 32.48
C PRO A 500 -10.88 -11.24 32.03
N GLU A 501 -11.85 -10.98 32.91
CA GLU A 501 -13.27 -11.35 32.75
C GLU A 501 -13.89 -10.88 31.41
N MET A 502 -13.35 -9.80 30.83
CA MET A 502 -13.74 -9.26 29.52
C MET A 502 -13.44 -10.17 28.32
N PHE A 503 -12.50 -11.12 28.44
CA PHE A 503 -12.12 -12.04 27.37
C PHE A 503 -12.77 -13.43 27.49
N GLN A 504 -13.35 -13.76 28.65
CA GLN A 504 -13.95 -15.07 28.90
C GLN A 504 -15.26 -15.30 28.11
N ASN A 505 -15.90 -14.22 27.64
CA ASN A 505 -17.19 -14.25 26.94
C ASN A 505 -17.12 -13.74 25.49
N MET A 506 -15.93 -13.55 24.93
CA MET A 506 -15.75 -13.20 23.52
C MET A 506 -15.75 -14.47 22.65
N ALA A 507 -16.46 -14.43 21.52
CA ALA A 507 -16.39 -15.51 20.54
C ALA A 507 -14.96 -15.61 19.98
N ALA A 508 -14.37 -16.80 20.01
CA ALA A 508 -13.04 -17.04 19.44
C ALA A 508 -13.07 -16.74 17.93
N VAL A 509 -12.26 -15.78 17.50
CA VAL A 509 -12.28 -15.27 16.12
C VAL A 509 -11.48 -16.16 15.18
N ASP A 510 -10.56 -16.99 15.68
CA ASP A 510 -9.75 -17.90 14.86
C ASP A 510 -9.27 -19.12 15.67
N SER A 511 -9.98 -20.26 15.63
CA SER A 511 -9.37 -21.52 16.09
C SER A 511 -9.83 -22.75 15.28
N PRO A 512 -8.89 -23.50 14.67
CA PRO A 512 -9.19 -24.72 13.92
C PRO A 512 -9.14 -25.97 14.82
N VAL A 513 -10.30 -26.65 14.89
CA VAL A 513 -10.46 -28.11 15.02
C VAL A 513 -10.19 -28.77 16.39
N ASN A 514 -11.30 -29.23 16.97
CA ASN A 514 -11.46 -30.21 18.03
C ASN A 514 -11.06 -31.64 17.56
N LYS A 515 -10.13 -32.32 18.26
CA LYS A 515 -9.96 -33.79 18.19
C LYS A 515 -9.51 -34.37 19.53
N LYS A 516 -10.27 -35.37 20.00
CA LYS A 516 -10.07 -36.20 21.19
C LYS A 516 -8.88 -37.16 21.06
N ASN A 517 -8.07 -37.29 22.12
CA ASN A 517 -7.71 -38.54 22.84
C ASN A 517 -6.29 -38.48 23.44
N GLY A 518 -6.17 -38.75 24.75
CA GLY A 518 -5.16 -39.68 25.30
C GLY A 518 -3.91 -39.12 26.01
N GLU A 519 -3.97 -39.16 27.34
CA GLU A 519 -2.89 -39.32 28.36
C GLU A 519 -1.82 -38.23 28.53
N GLY A 520 -1.71 -37.75 29.78
CA GLY A 520 -0.94 -36.58 30.19
C GLY A 520 0.44 -36.87 30.77
N HIS A 521 1.28 -35.83 30.76
CA HIS A 521 2.50 -35.74 31.57
C HIS A 521 2.60 -34.35 32.20
N HIS A 522 2.96 -34.37 33.48
CA HIS A 522 3.09 -33.26 34.43
C HIS A 522 4.29 -32.35 34.06
N PHE A 523 4.14 -31.03 34.17
CA PHE A 523 5.19 -30.04 33.90
C PHE A 523 5.56 -29.32 35.21
N ASP A 524 6.80 -29.48 35.64
CA ASP A 524 7.39 -28.80 36.81
C ASP A 524 7.98 -27.42 36.42
N ASP A 525 7.88 -26.49 37.36
CA ASP A 525 8.20 -25.06 37.31
C ASP A 525 9.55 -24.65 36.68
N PHE A 526 9.56 -23.46 36.06
CA PHE A 526 10.78 -22.68 35.80
C PHE A 526 10.99 -21.61 36.88
N THR A 527 12.17 -21.65 37.50
CA THR A 527 12.75 -20.52 38.25
C THR A 527 13.52 -19.62 37.29
N TYR A 528 13.26 -18.31 37.38
CA TYR A 528 13.94 -17.25 36.63
C TYR A 528 15.28 -16.89 37.30
N GLN A 529 16.34 -16.68 36.51
CA GLN A 529 17.53 -15.95 36.93
C GLN A 529 17.99 -14.98 35.84
N GLU A 530 18.23 -13.74 36.28
CA GLU A 530 18.60 -12.55 35.50
C GLU A 530 20.09 -12.49 35.11
N ASP A 531 20.31 -11.88 33.94
CA ASP A 531 21.44 -11.05 33.50
C ASP A 531 22.89 -11.56 33.50
N GLY A 532 23.54 -11.38 32.33
CA GLY A 532 25.00 -11.41 32.23
C GLY A 532 25.59 -11.26 30.83
N PHE A 533 25.96 -10.02 30.46
CA PHE A 533 27.09 -9.61 29.60
C PHE A 533 27.39 -10.38 28.29
N ILE A 534 27.18 -9.70 27.15
CA ILE A 534 27.78 -10.04 25.85
C ILE A 534 29.26 -9.66 25.85
N MET A 535 30.14 -10.64 26.05
CA MET A 535 31.55 -10.59 25.66
C MET A 535 31.71 -11.16 24.25
N ARG A 536 32.36 -10.37 23.37
CA ARG A 536 32.83 -10.79 22.05
C ARG A 536 33.78 -11.99 22.18
N ALA A 537 33.56 -13.03 21.39
CA ALA A 537 34.56 -14.05 21.12
C ALA A 537 34.83 -14.12 19.61
N THR A 538 36.00 -13.59 19.24
CA THR A 538 36.69 -13.84 17.98
C THR A 538 37.07 -15.31 17.87
N HIS A 539 36.69 -15.96 16.78
CA HIS A 539 37.14 -17.31 16.42
C HIS A 539 38.56 -17.21 15.88
N ASN A 540 39.53 -17.86 16.53
CA ASN A 540 40.88 -18.07 16.00
C ASN A 540 41.08 -19.58 15.81
N PRO A 541 41.30 -20.07 14.58
CA PRO A 541 41.52 -21.49 14.31
C PRO A 541 43.00 -21.81 14.53
N ASN A 542 43.28 -22.84 15.32
CA ASN A 542 44.37 -23.83 15.17
C ASN A 542 44.73 -24.43 16.53
N GLN A 543 44.17 -25.61 16.79
CA GLN A 543 44.91 -26.65 17.49
C GLN A 543 46.02 -27.16 16.56
N HIS A 544 47.27 -27.09 17.00
CA HIS A 544 48.18 -28.23 17.00
C HIS A 544 49.46 -27.86 17.78
N HIS A 545 49.67 -28.66 18.83
CA HIS A 545 50.87 -28.86 19.66
C HIS A 545 51.32 -27.75 20.61
#